data_AF-A0A8H7CHQ6-F1
#
_entry.id   AF-A0A8H7CHQ6-F1
#
_cell.length_a   1.000
_cell.length_b   1.000
_cell.length_c   1.000
_cell.angle_alpha   90.00
_cell.angle_beta   90.00
_cell.angle_gamma   90.00
#
_symmetry.space_group_name_H-M   'P 1'
#
loop_
_entity.id
_entity.type
_entity.pdbx_description
1 polymer ?
#
loop_
_entity_poly.entity_id
_entity_poly.type
_entity_poly.pdbx_seq_one_letter_code
_entity_poly.pdbx_strand_id
1 'polypeptide(L)'
;MATTIRVRFEGSSQQYTASRWHIPSHDYPFEPMPDDVTCLIVPKTRLIKDAKFHSTHLADVEGLIVPIHYGMWLMDTGEWAGKVLFSITQWCGMSWNELSYTRMNTEANRILVGRTFEALHDYGVDHGGLNDFDNFRHVIIDIHAPGLSREDLLNGKAPCYITCFSEAHVKHSCTRRVPVLPLGSYISAEDVGCNEISDVLLLLDFKKRVNTRVSASQALEWHTKYSALYPDVDNMDALIAQRAKLYPEAPSVYEEHLTVSFDGDDEYSKAVIWRIAPVVSDEEQALAPGNLPASHSNAWIPDPDSDAMNTVVAKLERTTLEGSATALNILGRGL
;
A
#
# COMPACT_ATOMS: atom_id res chain seq x y z
N MET A 1 -22.11 19.23 41.88
CA MET A 1 -21.26 20.43 41.74
C MET A 1 -20.54 20.29 40.41
N ALA A 2 -20.83 21.14 39.43
CA ALA A 2 -20.21 21.08 38.12
C ALA A 2 -18.86 21.82 38.17
N THR A 3 -17.77 21.09 37.96
CA THR A 3 -16.42 21.64 37.94
C THR A 3 -16.13 22.15 36.52
N THR A 4 -15.94 23.46 36.38
CA THR A 4 -15.45 24.08 35.16
C THR A 4 -13.95 23.83 35.03
N ILE A 5 -13.51 23.24 33.91
CA ILE A 5 -12.08 23.17 33.55
C ILE A 5 -11.84 24.09 32.34
N ARG A 6 -10.86 24.99 32.48
CA ARG A 6 -10.42 25.93 31.42
C ARG A 6 -9.26 25.31 30.64
N VAL A 7 -9.32 25.44 29.32
CA VAL A 7 -8.33 24.93 28.36
C VAL A 7 -7.36 26.06 27.97
N ARG A 8 -6.04 25.81 28.02
CA ARG A 8 -4.99 26.71 27.51
C ARG A 8 -3.91 25.89 26.81
N PHE A 9 -3.41 26.38 25.67
CA PHE A 9 -2.48 25.69 24.77
C PHE A 9 -1.07 26.28 24.89
N GLU A 10 -0.07 25.46 25.25
CA GLU A 10 1.34 25.65 24.83
C GLU A 10 2.05 24.30 24.66
N GLY A 11 2.60 24.08 23.46
CA GLY A 11 3.82 23.32 23.12
C GLY A 11 4.02 21.85 23.55
N SER A 12 3.81 20.90 22.63
CA SER A 12 4.82 19.95 22.08
C SER A 12 4.16 18.74 21.42
N SER A 13 4.88 18.16 20.44
CA SER A 13 4.40 17.25 19.40
C SER A 13 4.49 15.76 19.78
N GLN A 14 3.49 15.23 20.48
CA GLN A 14 3.27 13.78 20.54
C GLN A 14 1.89 13.42 20.00
N GLN A 15 1.90 12.56 18.98
CA GLN A 15 0.73 12.02 18.30
C GLN A 15 0.46 10.65 18.93
N TYR A 16 -0.66 10.47 19.63
CA TYR A 16 -1.04 9.14 20.15
C TYR A 16 -1.80 8.37 19.07
N THR A 17 -1.34 7.18 18.71
CA THR A 17 -2.07 6.28 17.82
C THR A 17 -2.98 5.40 18.68
N ALA A 18 -4.29 5.55 18.55
CA ALA A 18 -5.26 4.70 19.24
C ALA A 18 -5.28 3.32 18.57
N SER A 19 -4.42 2.42 19.05
CA SER A 19 -4.18 1.09 18.46
C SER A 19 -5.27 0.06 18.74
N ARG A 20 -6.39 0.41 19.41
CA ARG A 20 -7.56 -0.49 19.55
C ARG A 20 -8.85 0.31 19.76
N TRP A 21 -9.76 0.28 18.80
CA TRP A 21 -11.15 0.70 19.01
C TRP A 21 -12.05 -0.54 19.02
N HIS A 22 -12.64 -0.84 20.18
CA HIS A 22 -13.72 -1.82 20.31
C HIS A 22 -15.00 -1.07 20.71
N ILE A 23 -16.10 -1.38 20.03
CA ILE A 23 -17.42 -0.77 20.28
C ILE A 23 -17.99 -1.38 21.58
N PRO A 24 -18.38 -0.56 22.57
CA PRO A 24 -18.68 -1.03 23.91
C PRO A 24 -20.06 -1.70 23.97
N SER A 25 -20.07 -3.01 23.90
CA SER A 25 -21.14 -3.81 24.53
C SER A 25 -20.61 -4.93 25.40
N HIS A 26 -19.29 -5.15 25.48
CA HIS A 26 -18.70 -6.30 26.17
C HIS A 26 -17.48 -5.89 27.03
N ASP A 27 -17.41 -6.49 28.22
CA ASP A 27 -16.54 -6.13 29.34
C ASP A 27 -15.05 -6.51 29.12
N TYR A 28 -14.19 -5.49 29.16
CA TYR A 28 -12.70 -5.47 29.25
C TYR A 28 -11.89 -5.98 28.03
N PRO A 29 -10.70 -5.39 27.71
CA PRO A 29 -9.70 -4.82 28.62
C PRO A 29 -9.17 -3.43 28.20
N PHE A 30 -9.42 -2.42 29.02
CA PHE A 30 -8.73 -1.13 28.93
C PHE A 30 -8.01 -0.87 30.25
N GLU A 31 -6.76 -0.43 30.17
CA GLU A 31 -6.22 0.41 31.24
C GLU A 31 -6.77 1.83 31.00
N PRO A 32 -7.26 2.51 32.04
CA PRO A 32 -7.68 3.90 31.91
C PRO A 32 -6.52 4.73 31.35
N MET A 33 -6.84 5.62 30.41
CA MET A 33 -5.91 6.61 29.88
C MET A 33 -5.25 7.31 31.07
N PRO A 34 -3.91 7.28 31.21
CA PRO A 34 -3.27 7.76 32.42
C PRO A 34 -3.64 9.23 32.64
N ASP A 35 -3.80 9.61 33.91
CA ASP A 35 -4.42 10.88 34.34
C ASP A 35 -3.71 12.14 33.81
N ASP A 36 -2.54 11.98 33.18
CA ASP A 36 -1.72 13.00 32.55
C ASP A 36 -1.98 13.19 31.03
N VAL A 37 -2.73 12.29 30.38
CA VAL A 37 -3.04 12.35 28.93
C VAL A 37 -4.38 13.06 28.70
N THR A 38 -4.33 14.26 28.12
CA THR A 38 -5.47 15.21 28.17
C THR A 38 -6.03 15.69 26.82
N CYS A 39 -5.42 15.37 25.67
CA CYS A 39 -6.01 15.66 24.35
C CYS A 39 -5.33 14.91 23.19
N LEU A 40 -6.11 14.43 22.22
CA LEU A 40 -5.62 13.98 20.91
C LEU A 40 -5.97 15.03 19.85
N ILE A 41 -4.97 15.77 19.35
CA ILE A 41 -5.17 16.75 18.27
C ILE A 41 -4.72 16.15 16.95
N VAL A 42 -5.66 15.62 16.18
CA VAL A 42 -5.47 15.47 14.72
C VAL A 42 -6.00 16.74 14.07
N PRO A 43 -5.19 17.50 13.30
CA PRO A 43 -5.71 18.66 12.60
C PRO A 43 -6.88 18.23 11.71
N LYS A 44 -8.09 18.75 11.99
CA LYS A 44 -9.32 18.45 11.24
C LYS A 44 -9.11 18.51 9.72
N THR A 45 -8.25 19.42 9.27
CA THR A 45 -7.88 19.60 7.86
C THR A 45 -7.15 18.39 7.28
N ARG A 46 -6.24 17.76 8.01
CA ARG A 46 -5.50 16.58 7.54
C ARG A 46 -6.41 15.37 7.43
N LEU A 47 -7.24 15.12 8.43
CA LEU A 47 -8.20 14.00 8.41
C LEU A 47 -9.18 14.11 7.23
N ILE A 48 -9.75 15.29 6.99
CA ILE A 48 -10.66 15.51 5.86
C ILE A 48 -9.93 15.38 4.52
N LYS A 49 -8.71 15.90 4.40
CA LYS A 49 -7.91 15.77 3.17
C LYS A 49 -7.59 14.32 2.87
N ASP A 50 -7.16 13.57 3.88
CA ASP A 50 -6.83 12.15 3.78
C ASP A 50 -8.03 11.32 3.29
N ALA A 51 -9.17 11.41 3.98
CA ALA A 51 -10.39 10.70 3.59
C ALA A 51 -10.90 11.10 2.20
N LYS A 52 -10.77 12.39 1.84
CA LYS A 52 -11.11 12.85 0.49
C LYS A 52 -10.16 12.28 -0.55
N PHE A 53 -8.86 12.26 -0.28
CA PHE A 53 -7.87 11.70 -1.19
C PHE A 53 -8.17 10.22 -1.44
N HIS A 54 -8.41 9.48 -0.36
CA HIS A 54 -8.71 8.06 -0.39
C HIS A 54 -9.94 7.75 -1.25
N SER A 55 -11.09 8.35 -0.92
CA SER A 55 -12.33 8.17 -1.69
C SER A 55 -12.27 8.65 -3.16
N THR A 56 -11.40 9.60 -3.49
CA THR A 56 -11.31 10.16 -4.85
C THR A 56 -10.30 9.42 -5.72
N HIS A 57 -9.23 8.89 -5.12
CA HIS A 57 -8.06 8.45 -5.87
C HIS A 57 -7.64 7.02 -5.57
N LEU A 58 -8.03 6.44 -4.43
CA LEU A 58 -7.51 5.16 -3.97
C LEU A 58 -8.55 4.03 -3.93
N ALA A 59 -9.80 4.30 -4.31
CA ALA A 59 -10.89 3.31 -4.30
C ALA A 59 -10.51 2.00 -5.03
N ASP A 60 -9.82 2.13 -6.16
CA ASP A 60 -9.40 1.02 -7.02
C ASP A 60 -8.23 0.21 -6.45
N VAL A 61 -7.62 0.64 -5.35
CA VAL A 61 -6.42 0.04 -4.76
C VAL A 61 -6.58 -0.28 -3.27
N GLU A 62 -7.81 -0.14 -2.76
CA GLU A 62 -8.19 -0.50 -1.40
C GLU A 62 -8.03 -2.00 -1.16
N GLY A 63 -7.48 -2.36 0.00
CA GLY A 63 -7.21 -3.75 0.37
C GLY A 63 -5.98 -4.33 -0.32
N LEU A 64 -5.34 -3.61 -1.25
CA LEU A 64 -4.15 -4.08 -1.96
C LEU A 64 -2.88 -3.31 -1.54
N ILE A 65 -2.85 -1.99 -1.75
CA ILE A 65 -1.70 -1.13 -1.37
C ILE A 65 -2.06 -0.12 -0.29
N VAL A 66 -3.36 0.09 -0.05
CA VAL A 66 -3.87 0.95 1.02
C VAL A 66 -4.99 0.23 1.78
N PRO A 67 -5.23 0.56 3.06
CA PRO A 67 -6.34 -0.03 3.80
C PRO A 67 -7.69 0.33 3.15
N ILE A 68 -8.68 -0.55 3.26
CA ILE A 68 -10.08 -0.21 2.93
C ILE A 68 -10.53 0.96 3.80
N HIS A 69 -11.14 1.99 3.22
CA HIS A 69 -11.61 3.16 3.95
C HIS A 69 -13.13 3.18 4.02
N TYR A 70 -13.67 2.86 5.19
CA TYR A 70 -15.10 2.71 5.36
C TYR A 70 -15.85 4.06 5.40
N GLY A 71 -15.15 5.20 5.52
CA GLY A 71 -15.74 6.54 5.46
C GLY A 71 -15.28 7.50 6.56
N MET A 72 -16.13 8.49 6.82
CA MET A 72 -15.95 9.44 7.93
C MET A 72 -17.22 9.52 8.76
N TRP A 73 -17.06 9.66 10.07
CA TRP A 73 -18.17 9.72 11.02
C TRP A 73 -18.05 10.94 11.91
N LEU A 74 -19.20 11.51 12.21
CA LEU A 74 -19.36 12.56 13.20
C LEU A 74 -20.19 12.00 14.35
N MET A 75 -19.60 11.92 15.54
CA MET A 75 -20.28 11.49 16.75
C MET A 75 -20.44 12.67 17.70
N ASP A 76 -21.66 12.86 18.21
CA ASP A 76 -21.93 13.78 19.30
C ASP A 76 -21.78 13.03 20.63
N THR A 77 -20.76 13.39 21.39
CA THR A 77 -20.44 12.81 22.70
C THR A 77 -20.96 13.68 23.85
N GLY A 78 -21.80 14.67 23.56
CA GLY A 78 -22.41 15.55 24.55
C GLY A 78 -21.37 16.35 25.35
N GLU A 79 -21.58 16.45 26.66
CA GLU A 79 -20.71 17.25 27.54
C GLU A 79 -19.31 16.64 27.75
N TRP A 80 -19.07 15.38 27.33
CA TRP A 80 -17.79 14.71 27.53
C TRP A 80 -16.70 15.24 26.60
N ALA A 81 -16.95 15.24 25.29
CA ALA A 81 -15.98 15.71 24.30
C ALA A 81 -16.62 16.51 23.14
N GLY A 82 -17.90 16.90 23.25
CA GLY A 82 -18.60 17.64 22.20
C GLY A 82 -18.79 16.80 20.95
N LYS A 83 -18.31 17.27 19.79
CA LYS A 83 -18.41 16.54 18.53
C LYS A 83 -17.06 16.02 18.08
N VAL A 84 -16.96 14.71 17.89
CA VAL A 84 -15.76 14.02 17.44
C VAL A 84 -15.94 13.64 15.98
N LEU A 85 -14.97 14.02 15.15
CA LEU A 85 -14.87 13.62 13.75
C LEU A 85 -13.76 12.59 13.64
N PHE A 86 -14.04 11.43 13.06
CA PHE A 86 -13.06 10.37 12.88
C PHE A 86 -13.26 9.66 11.53
N SER A 87 -12.19 9.03 11.04
CA SER A 87 -12.23 8.09 9.93
C SER A 87 -12.04 6.67 10.47
N ILE A 88 -12.63 5.70 9.80
CA ILE A 88 -12.50 4.28 10.08
C ILE A 88 -11.94 3.64 8.82
N THR A 89 -10.85 2.91 9.00
CA THR A 89 -10.21 2.10 7.97
C THR A 89 -10.14 0.65 8.43
N GLN A 90 -9.83 -0.25 7.51
CA GLN A 90 -9.40 -1.61 7.82
C GLN A 90 -8.28 -1.56 8.87
N TRP A 91 -8.35 -2.51 9.80
CA TRP A 91 -7.26 -2.77 10.73
C TRP A 91 -6.13 -3.48 9.98
N CYS A 92 -4.94 -2.89 9.97
CA CYS A 92 -3.85 -3.31 9.10
C CYS A 92 -2.57 -3.73 9.84
N GLY A 93 -2.64 -3.95 11.16
CA GLY A 93 -1.50 -4.43 11.96
C GLY A 93 -0.61 -3.32 12.52
N MET A 94 0.71 -3.46 12.36
CA MET A 94 1.72 -2.61 13.03
C MET A 94 2.53 -1.79 12.03
N SER A 95 2.99 -0.61 12.46
CA SER A 95 3.76 0.27 11.60
C SER A 95 5.18 -0.27 11.35
N TRP A 96 5.75 -0.01 10.17
CA TRP A 96 7.12 -0.38 9.86
C TRP A 96 8.12 0.27 10.82
N ASN A 97 7.87 1.52 11.21
CA ASN A 97 8.68 2.21 12.21
C ASN A 97 8.84 1.37 13.49
N GLU A 98 7.75 0.83 14.04
CA GLU A 98 7.79 -0.06 15.21
C GLU A 98 8.43 -1.42 14.90
N LEU A 99 8.06 -2.04 13.77
CA LEU A 99 8.53 -3.37 13.40
C LEU A 99 10.02 -3.42 13.07
N SER A 100 10.59 -2.31 12.59
CA SER A 100 12.00 -2.18 12.21
C SER A 100 12.96 -2.40 13.39
N TYR A 101 12.49 -2.28 14.63
CA TYR A 101 13.28 -2.55 15.84
C TYR A 101 13.06 -3.96 16.42
N THR A 102 12.40 -4.85 15.67
CA THR A 102 12.05 -6.19 16.13
C THR A 102 12.64 -7.28 15.22
N ARG A 103 12.35 -8.55 15.53
CA ARG A 103 12.67 -9.69 14.65
C ARG A 103 11.99 -9.63 13.27
N MET A 104 10.99 -8.76 13.11
CA MET A 104 10.28 -8.54 11.84
C MET A 104 11.08 -7.66 10.87
N ASN A 105 12.19 -7.05 11.31
CA ASN A 105 13.12 -6.35 10.45
C ASN A 105 13.97 -7.32 9.61
N THR A 106 13.30 -8.11 8.77
CA THR A 106 13.91 -9.03 7.82
C THR A 106 14.07 -8.34 6.47
N GLU A 107 14.98 -8.84 5.65
CA GLU A 107 15.14 -8.37 4.27
C GLU A 107 13.86 -8.56 3.45
N ALA A 108 13.18 -9.70 3.61
CA ALA A 108 11.93 -9.97 2.93
C ALA A 108 10.84 -8.93 3.26
N ASN A 109 10.72 -8.52 4.54
CA ASN A 109 9.76 -7.47 4.92
C ASN A 109 10.17 -6.09 4.42
N ARG A 110 11.47 -5.78 4.33
CA ARG A 110 11.93 -4.54 3.68
C ARG A 110 11.59 -4.54 2.19
N ILE A 111 11.78 -5.67 1.51
CA ILE A 111 11.42 -5.83 0.09
C ILE A 111 9.92 -5.69 -0.09
N LEU A 112 9.11 -6.26 0.81
CA LEU A 112 7.66 -6.07 0.84
C LEU A 112 7.30 -4.58 0.91
N VAL A 113 7.87 -3.82 1.85
CA VAL A 113 7.64 -2.36 1.96
C VAL A 113 8.06 -1.65 0.67
N GLY A 114 9.24 -1.97 0.12
CA GLY A 114 9.72 -1.39 -1.12
C GLY A 114 8.79 -1.63 -2.31
N ARG A 115 8.25 -2.85 -2.41
CA ARG A 115 7.26 -3.24 -3.42
C ARG A 115 5.94 -2.50 -3.29
N THR A 116 5.47 -2.27 -2.07
CA THR A 116 4.25 -1.47 -1.86
C THR A 116 4.43 -0.03 -2.36
N PHE A 117 5.63 0.57 -2.19
CA PHE A 117 5.93 1.88 -2.77
C PHE A 117 6.06 1.86 -4.29
N GLU A 118 6.64 0.82 -4.88
CA GLU A 118 6.66 0.67 -6.34
C GLU A 118 5.25 0.62 -6.91
N ALA A 119 4.38 -0.20 -6.31
CA ALA A 119 2.99 -0.31 -6.73
C ALA A 119 2.22 1.02 -6.59
N LEU A 120 2.46 1.77 -5.50
CA LEU A 120 1.88 3.12 -5.33
C LEU A 120 2.33 4.09 -6.44
N HIS A 121 3.62 4.06 -6.79
CA HIS A 121 4.19 4.92 -7.83
C HIS A 121 3.73 4.53 -9.23
N ASP A 122 3.60 3.24 -9.49
CA ASP A 122 3.03 2.71 -10.75
C ASP A 122 1.56 3.07 -10.91
N TYR A 123 0.83 3.18 -9.79
CA TYR A 123 -0.52 3.72 -9.76
C TYR A 123 -0.58 5.25 -9.94
N GLY A 124 0.57 5.92 -10.01
CA GLY A 124 0.67 7.36 -10.28
C GLY A 124 0.43 8.23 -9.05
N VAL A 125 0.73 7.71 -7.86
CA VAL A 125 0.66 8.44 -6.59
C VAL A 125 2.05 8.63 -6.00
N ASP A 126 2.33 9.86 -5.58
CA ASP A 126 3.46 10.27 -4.75
C ASP A 126 2.91 10.51 -3.34
N HIS A 127 3.45 9.84 -2.32
CA HIS A 127 2.94 9.98 -0.95
C HIS A 127 3.29 11.37 -0.38
N GLY A 128 4.37 11.99 -0.86
CA GLY A 128 4.76 13.37 -0.54
C GLY A 128 5.33 13.53 0.87
N GLY A 129 5.70 12.42 1.53
CA GLY A 129 5.81 12.38 2.98
C GLY A 129 6.99 11.60 3.56
N LEU A 130 7.94 11.09 2.79
CA LEU A 130 8.95 10.12 3.31
C LEU A 130 10.33 10.71 3.63
N ASN A 131 10.45 12.03 3.74
CA ASN A 131 11.74 12.69 4.01
C ASN A 131 12.34 12.43 5.41
N ASP A 132 11.67 11.65 6.26
CA ASP A 132 12.10 11.30 7.61
C ASP A 132 11.71 9.85 7.93
N PHE A 133 12.56 9.16 8.69
CA PHE A 133 12.30 7.81 9.19
C PHE A 133 11.01 7.74 10.01
N ASP A 134 10.67 8.81 10.74
CA ASP A 134 9.42 8.92 11.48
C ASP A 134 8.18 8.79 10.58
N ASN A 135 8.31 9.08 9.28
CA ASN A 135 7.19 8.97 8.35
C ASN A 135 6.94 7.53 7.85
N PHE A 136 7.87 6.60 8.10
CA PHE A 136 7.60 5.16 7.91
C PHE A 136 6.59 4.60 8.91
N ARG A 137 6.12 5.41 9.87
CA ARG A 137 4.94 5.08 10.68
C ARG A 137 3.67 4.90 9.84
N HIS A 138 3.62 5.49 8.64
CA HIS A 138 2.48 5.40 7.74
C HIS A 138 2.47 4.10 6.90
N VAL A 139 3.55 3.33 6.93
CA VAL A 139 3.64 2.01 6.31
C VAL A 139 3.23 0.99 7.36
N ILE A 140 2.25 0.15 7.08
CA ILE A 140 1.70 -0.82 8.02
C ILE A 140 1.83 -2.22 7.43
N ILE A 141 2.30 -3.18 8.22
CA ILE A 141 2.31 -4.60 7.86
C ILE A 141 1.25 -5.31 8.71
N ASP A 142 0.35 -6.04 8.04
CA ASP A 142 -0.72 -6.78 8.70
C ASP A 142 -0.20 -8.09 9.27
N ILE A 143 0.40 -7.98 10.44
CA ILE A 143 0.89 -9.11 11.22
C ILE A 143 -0.24 -9.99 11.79
N HIS A 144 -1.49 -9.61 11.58
CA HIS A 144 -2.68 -10.30 12.06
C HIS A 144 -3.53 -10.86 10.91
N ALA A 145 -3.05 -10.80 9.66
CA ALA A 145 -3.81 -11.30 8.53
C ALA A 145 -4.13 -12.79 8.72
N PRO A 146 -5.40 -13.21 8.51
CA PRO A 146 -5.80 -14.60 8.70
C PRO A 146 -4.97 -15.57 7.85
N GLY A 147 -4.64 -16.73 8.42
CA GLY A 147 -3.93 -17.79 7.71
C GLY A 147 -2.41 -17.61 7.60
N LEU A 148 -1.84 -16.49 8.05
CA LEU A 148 -0.39 -16.30 8.04
C LEU A 148 0.29 -17.06 9.17
N SER A 149 1.25 -17.93 8.82
CA SER A 149 2.16 -18.51 9.80
C SER A 149 3.21 -17.47 10.23
N ARG A 150 3.88 -17.73 11.36
CA ARG A 150 5.03 -16.91 11.79
C ARG A 150 6.16 -16.90 10.74
N GLU A 151 6.32 -18.00 10.00
CA GLU A 151 7.32 -18.08 8.94
C GLU A 151 6.94 -17.18 7.76
N ASP A 152 5.67 -17.15 7.38
CA ASP A 152 5.17 -16.26 6.32
C ASP A 152 5.39 -14.78 6.68
N LEU A 153 5.14 -14.42 7.95
CA LEU A 153 5.41 -13.07 8.47
C LEU A 153 6.89 -12.67 8.37
N LEU A 154 7.83 -13.60 8.60
CA LEU A 154 9.26 -13.31 8.50
C LEU A 154 9.75 -13.28 7.05
N ASN A 155 9.02 -13.92 6.15
CA ASN A 155 9.34 -14.07 4.74
C ASN A 155 8.60 -13.07 3.82
N GLY A 156 8.09 -11.95 4.34
CA GLY A 156 7.54 -10.88 3.50
C GLY A 156 6.23 -11.20 2.82
N LYS A 157 5.45 -12.16 3.34
CA LYS A 157 4.15 -12.57 2.76
C LYS A 157 2.93 -11.93 3.40
N ALA A 158 3.13 -11.09 4.42
CA ALA A 158 2.03 -10.34 5.01
C ALA A 158 1.54 -9.24 4.06
N PRO A 159 0.26 -8.86 4.09
CA PRO A 159 -0.20 -7.65 3.45
C PRO A 159 0.54 -6.42 4.01
N CYS A 160 0.88 -5.49 3.13
CA CYS A 160 1.52 -4.24 3.49
C CYS A 160 0.81 -3.06 2.84
N TYR A 161 0.50 -2.06 3.64
CA TYR A 161 -0.33 -0.93 3.28
C TYR A 161 0.37 0.39 3.56
N ILE A 162 0.07 1.41 2.77
CA ILE A 162 0.48 2.80 3.01
C ILE A 162 -0.76 3.59 3.46
N THR A 163 -0.59 4.50 4.41
CA THR A 163 -1.67 5.31 5.02
C THR A 163 -1.32 6.80 5.05
N CYS A 164 -2.24 7.65 5.48
CA CYS A 164 -2.01 9.09 5.69
C CYS A 164 -1.57 9.87 4.43
N PHE A 165 -2.42 9.85 3.40
CA PHE A 165 -2.31 10.56 2.13
C PHE A 165 -2.73 12.04 2.18
N SER A 166 -2.77 12.66 3.36
CA SER A 166 -3.20 14.06 3.50
C SER A 166 -2.31 15.08 2.76
N GLU A 167 -1.08 14.69 2.42
CA GLU A 167 -0.11 15.47 1.67
C GLU A 167 0.27 14.83 0.32
N ALA A 168 -0.44 13.77 -0.08
CA ALA A 168 -0.12 13.03 -1.30
C ALA A 168 -0.54 13.76 -2.58
N HIS A 169 0.09 13.37 -3.69
CA HIS A 169 -0.13 13.92 -5.01
C HIS A 169 -0.47 12.81 -6.01
N VAL A 170 -1.51 13.03 -6.81
CA VAL A 170 -1.86 12.17 -7.96
C VAL A 170 -1.23 12.67 -9.25
N LYS A 171 -1.28 11.83 -10.29
CA LYS A 171 -0.65 12.09 -11.60
C LYS A 171 0.87 12.18 -11.49
N HIS A 172 1.44 11.50 -10.50
CA HIS A 172 2.87 11.33 -10.38
C HIS A 172 3.36 10.48 -11.57
N SER A 173 4.15 11.10 -12.45
CA SER A 173 4.80 10.39 -13.55
C SER A 173 6.16 9.89 -13.06
N CYS A 174 6.15 8.75 -12.36
CA CYS A 174 7.37 8.21 -11.76
C CYS A 174 8.44 7.95 -12.83
N THR A 175 9.55 8.68 -12.75
CA THR A 175 10.71 8.53 -13.64
C THR A 175 11.78 7.60 -13.06
N ARG A 176 11.41 6.73 -12.11
CA ARG A 176 12.38 5.82 -11.49
C ARG A 176 12.98 4.86 -12.53
N ARG A 177 14.27 4.53 -12.39
CA ARG A 177 15.03 3.73 -13.37
C ARG A 177 15.56 2.41 -12.82
N VAL A 178 15.30 2.16 -11.54
CA VAL A 178 15.70 0.96 -10.82
C VAL A 178 14.55 0.47 -9.95
N PRO A 179 14.44 -0.84 -9.71
CA PRO A 179 13.47 -1.37 -8.77
C PRO A 179 13.92 -1.07 -7.33
N VAL A 180 12.96 -1.09 -6.40
CA VAL A 180 13.20 -0.92 -4.97
C VAL A 180 13.68 -2.23 -4.37
N LEU A 181 14.96 -2.54 -4.58
CA LEU A 181 15.63 -3.77 -4.16
C LEU A 181 16.98 -3.50 -3.46
N PRO A 182 17.59 -4.50 -2.79
CA PRO A 182 18.94 -4.42 -2.21
C PRO A 182 20.06 -4.37 -3.28
N LEU A 183 20.20 -3.23 -3.96
CA LEU A 183 21.12 -3.06 -5.10
C LEU A 183 22.60 -2.95 -4.72
N GLY A 184 22.92 -3.01 -3.41
CA GLY A 184 24.29 -3.26 -2.95
C GLY A 184 25.30 -2.13 -3.23
N SER A 185 24.79 -0.94 -3.52
CA SER A 185 25.56 0.30 -3.65
C SER A 185 24.65 1.48 -3.38
N TYR A 186 25.24 2.58 -2.91
CA TYR A 186 24.50 3.84 -2.82
C TYR A 186 24.20 4.32 -4.25
N ILE A 187 22.94 4.66 -4.50
CA ILE A 187 22.45 5.22 -5.76
C ILE A 187 22.03 6.65 -5.45
N SER A 188 22.46 7.61 -6.27
CA SER A 188 22.05 8.99 -6.10
C SER A 188 20.56 9.15 -6.42
N ALA A 189 19.89 10.14 -5.83
CA ALA A 189 18.49 10.44 -6.16
C ALA A 189 18.30 10.74 -7.65
N GLU A 190 19.29 11.37 -8.28
CA GLU A 190 19.33 11.59 -9.72
C GLU A 190 19.28 10.26 -10.47
N ASP A 191 20.19 9.34 -10.17
CA ASP A 191 20.25 8.01 -10.78
C ASP A 191 18.96 7.20 -10.56
N VAL A 192 18.41 7.23 -9.34
CA VAL A 192 17.12 6.60 -9.05
C VAL A 192 16.03 7.16 -9.95
N GLY A 193 15.98 8.47 -10.16
CA GLY A 193 14.98 9.14 -10.99
C GLY A 193 13.66 9.45 -10.27
N CYS A 194 13.59 9.27 -8.95
CA CYS A 194 12.47 9.69 -8.12
C CYS A 194 12.95 9.92 -6.68
N ASN A 195 12.68 11.11 -6.12
CA ASN A 195 13.16 11.49 -4.79
C ASN A 195 12.54 10.60 -3.69
N GLU A 196 11.22 10.40 -3.73
CA GLU A 196 10.54 9.56 -2.73
C GLU A 196 11.08 8.12 -2.75
N ILE A 197 11.28 7.54 -3.95
CA ILE A 197 11.86 6.19 -4.06
C ILE A 197 13.32 6.16 -3.60
N SER A 198 14.10 7.22 -3.85
CA SER A 198 15.46 7.33 -3.34
C SER A 198 15.48 7.34 -1.80
N ASP A 199 14.54 8.05 -1.18
CA ASP A 199 14.38 8.07 0.27
C ASP A 199 13.96 6.69 0.80
N VAL A 200 13.03 6.01 0.11
CA VAL A 200 12.63 4.64 0.46
C VAL A 200 13.82 3.68 0.42
N LEU A 201 14.62 3.69 -0.64
CA LEU A 201 15.83 2.88 -0.77
C LEU A 201 16.82 3.13 0.39
N LEU A 202 16.99 4.40 0.77
CA LEU A 202 17.87 4.79 1.87
C LEU A 202 17.36 4.28 3.23
N LEU A 203 16.06 4.48 3.50
CA LEU A 203 15.42 4.18 4.78
C LEU A 203 15.23 2.68 4.99
N LEU A 204 15.13 1.89 3.93
CA LEU A 204 15.16 0.42 3.97
C LEU A 204 16.57 -0.17 4.09
N ASP A 205 17.62 0.66 4.15
CA ASP A 205 19.03 0.24 4.25
C ASP A 205 19.46 -0.69 3.09
N PHE A 206 18.91 -0.47 1.89
CA PHE A 206 19.23 -1.23 0.66
C PHE A 206 20.60 -0.90 0.06
N LYS A 207 21.36 -0.02 0.72
CA LYS A 207 22.78 0.23 0.42
C LYS A 207 23.69 -0.97 0.75
N LYS A 208 23.28 -1.86 1.66
CA LYS A 208 24.08 -3.03 2.04
C LYS A 208 23.96 -4.12 0.97
N ARG A 209 25.10 -4.61 0.48
CA ARG A 209 25.15 -5.75 -0.45
C ARG A 209 24.59 -6.98 0.24
N VAL A 210 23.45 -7.47 -0.23
CA VAL A 210 23.06 -8.86 -0.01
C VAL A 210 23.17 -9.55 -1.35
N ASN A 211 24.35 -10.11 -1.62
CA ASN A 211 24.57 -11.15 -2.63
C ASN A 211 23.88 -10.97 -4.01
N THR A 212 23.66 -9.75 -4.46
CA THR A 212 23.05 -9.49 -5.76
C THR A 212 24.11 -9.62 -6.84
N ARG A 213 23.82 -10.43 -7.87
CA ARG A 213 24.70 -10.60 -9.04
C ARG A 213 24.78 -9.32 -9.89
N VAL A 214 23.82 -8.42 -9.73
CA VAL A 214 23.62 -7.22 -10.55
C VAL A 214 23.79 -5.97 -9.69
N SER A 215 24.74 -5.12 -10.06
CA SER A 215 24.94 -3.81 -9.41
C SER A 215 23.88 -2.79 -9.82
N ALA A 216 23.72 -1.73 -9.03
CA ALA A 216 22.90 -0.59 -9.40
C ALA A 216 23.25 0.00 -10.77
N SER A 217 24.55 0.12 -11.09
CA SER A 217 25.00 0.65 -12.37
C SER A 217 24.58 -0.25 -13.54
N GLN A 218 24.63 -1.58 -13.37
CA GLN A 218 24.15 -2.53 -14.38
C GLN A 218 22.64 -2.44 -14.57
N ALA A 219 21.88 -2.27 -13.48
CA ALA A 219 20.44 -2.04 -13.57
C ALA A 219 20.12 -0.75 -14.36
N LEU A 220 20.78 0.37 -14.02
CA LEU A 220 20.60 1.65 -14.70
C LEU A 220 20.97 1.58 -16.19
N GLU A 221 22.09 0.94 -16.50
CA GLU A 221 22.52 0.70 -17.89
C GLU A 221 21.48 -0.13 -18.64
N TRP A 222 20.96 -1.18 -18.00
CA TRP A 222 19.95 -2.03 -18.60
C TRP A 222 18.67 -1.25 -18.91
N HIS A 223 18.17 -0.47 -17.93
CA HIS A 223 16.96 0.35 -18.10
C HIS A 223 17.13 1.38 -19.23
N THR A 224 18.28 2.05 -19.27
CA THR A 224 18.60 3.05 -20.30
C THR A 224 18.59 2.42 -21.70
N LYS A 225 19.26 1.27 -21.86
CA LYS A 225 19.32 0.56 -23.15
C LYS A 225 17.98 -0.02 -23.56
N TYR A 226 17.26 -0.64 -22.63
CA TYR A 226 15.94 -1.22 -22.89
C TYR A 226 14.93 -0.14 -23.33
N SER A 227 14.87 0.98 -22.60
CA SER A 227 13.98 2.10 -22.93
C SER A 227 14.33 2.75 -24.27
N ALA A 228 15.61 2.78 -24.65
CA ALA A 228 16.04 3.27 -25.96
C ALA A 228 15.67 2.34 -27.11
N LEU A 229 15.68 1.02 -26.88
CA LEU A 229 15.27 0.01 -27.86
C LEU A 229 13.75 -0.06 -28.03
N TYR A 230 12.99 0.22 -26.97
CA TYR A 230 11.53 0.13 -26.95
C TYR A 230 10.89 1.44 -26.45
N PRO A 231 10.97 2.53 -27.23
CA PRO A 231 10.50 3.85 -26.79
C PRO A 231 8.98 3.94 -26.56
N ASP A 232 8.21 2.99 -27.12
CA ASP A 232 6.75 2.91 -26.94
C ASP A 232 6.34 2.15 -25.66
N VAL A 233 7.30 1.55 -24.94
CA VAL A 233 7.05 0.85 -23.68
C VAL A 233 7.05 1.86 -22.54
N ASP A 234 6.02 1.83 -21.70
CA ASP A 234 5.96 2.73 -20.55
C ASP A 234 7.02 2.38 -19.49
N ASN A 235 7.32 3.35 -18.61
CA ASN A 235 8.39 3.17 -17.63
C ASN A 235 8.09 2.02 -16.64
N MET A 236 6.83 1.80 -16.30
CA MET A 236 6.41 0.72 -15.40
C MET A 236 6.72 -0.65 -16.04
N ASP A 237 6.27 -0.87 -17.27
CA ASP A 237 6.52 -2.10 -18.03
C ASP A 237 8.02 -2.34 -18.22
N ALA A 238 8.81 -1.29 -18.45
CA ALA A 238 10.28 -1.38 -18.50
C ALA A 238 10.89 -1.84 -17.17
N LEU A 239 10.39 -1.35 -16.02
CA LEU A 239 10.85 -1.77 -14.69
C LEU A 239 10.39 -3.19 -14.33
N ILE A 240 9.19 -3.59 -14.74
CA ILE A 240 8.70 -4.97 -14.61
C ILE A 240 9.60 -5.92 -15.40
N ALA A 241 9.93 -5.57 -16.64
CA ALA A 241 10.86 -6.32 -17.49
C ALA A 241 12.26 -6.39 -16.86
N GLN A 242 12.78 -5.26 -16.36
CA GLN A 242 14.07 -5.18 -15.68
C GLN A 242 14.12 -6.12 -14.47
N ARG A 243 13.07 -6.11 -13.63
CA ARG A 243 12.98 -7.00 -12.47
C ARG A 243 13.00 -8.46 -12.89
N ALA A 244 12.14 -8.85 -13.83
CA ALA A 244 12.05 -10.23 -14.30
C ALA A 244 13.36 -10.73 -14.93
N LYS A 245 14.11 -9.85 -15.62
CA LYS A 245 15.36 -10.22 -16.30
C LYS A 245 16.55 -10.26 -15.35
N LEU A 246 16.72 -9.23 -14.52
CA LEU A 246 17.93 -9.03 -13.71
C LEU A 246 17.83 -9.62 -12.30
N TYR A 247 16.61 -9.79 -11.79
CA TYR A 247 16.32 -10.23 -10.42
C TYR A 247 15.22 -11.31 -10.41
N PRO A 248 15.37 -12.44 -11.15
CA PRO A 248 14.33 -13.47 -11.25
C PRO A 248 13.99 -14.14 -9.91
N GLU A 249 14.90 -14.10 -8.93
CA GLU A 249 14.69 -14.58 -7.56
C GLU A 249 13.96 -13.57 -6.67
N ALA A 250 13.89 -12.29 -7.07
CA ALA A 250 13.20 -11.28 -6.30
C ALA A 250 11.68 -11.42 -6.50
N PRO A 251 10.89 -11.23 -5.44
CA PRO A 251 9.43 -11.23 -5.56
C PRO A 251 8.92 -10.20 -6.59
N SER A 252 7.98 -10.61 -7.46
CA SER A 252 7.33 -9.72 -8.45
C SER A 252 6.56 -8.61 -7.75
N VAL A 253 6.51 -7.36 -8.24
CA VAL A 253 5.64 -6.33 -7.62
C VAL A 253 4.17 -6.79 -7.58
N TYR A 254 3.74 -7.56 -8.58
CA TYR A 254 2.37 -8.02 -8.78
C TYR A 254 2.33 -9.56 -8.84
N GLU A 255 2.66 -10.23 -7.72
CA GLU A 255 2.88 -11.70 -7.65
C GLU A 255 1.74 -12.54 -8.23
N GLU A 256 0.49 -12.13 -8.05
CA GLU A 256 -0.68 -12.93 -8.45
C GLU A 256 -1.35 -12.45 -9.74
N HIS A 257 -0.91 -11.30 -10.26
CA HIS A 257 -1.63 -10.61 -11.34
C HIS A 257 -0.86 -10.53 -12.64
N LEU A 258 0.46 -10.76 -12.63
CA LEU A 258 1.30 -10.63 -13.83
C LEU A 258 2.22 -11.81 -14.02
N THR A 259 2.39 -12.24 -15.27
CA THR A 259 3.50 -13.11 -15.68
C THR A 259 4.30 -12.44 -16.79
N VAL A 260 5.62 -12.56 -16.73
CA VAL A 260 6.53 -11.92 -17.69
C VAL A 260 7.24 -13.00 -18.49
N SER A 261 7.27 -12.83 -19.80
CA SER A 261 8.03 -13.66 -20.73
C SER A 261 8.82 -12.76 -21.69
N PHE A 262 9.79 -13.32 -22.42
CA PHE A 262 10.62 -12.57 -23.35
C PHE A 262 10.54 -13.19 -24.75
N ASP A 263 10.53 -12.36 -25.79
CA ASP A 263 10.40 -12.79 -27.19
C ASP A 263 11.71 -13.31 -27.83
N GLY A 264 12.75 -13.51 -27.01
CA GLY A 264 14.03 -14.07 -27.40
C GLY A 264 14.99 -14.22 -26.22
N ASP A 265 16.18 -14.75 -26.47
CA ASP A 265 17.18 -15.02 -25.42
C ASP A 265 18.17 -13.86 -25.20
N ASP A 266 18.13 -12.83 -26.04
CA ASP A 266 19.03 -11.68 -25.93
C ASP A 266 18.84 -10.93 -24.60
N GLU A 267 19.89 -10.20 -24.19
CA GLU A 267 19.90 -9.45 -22.92
C GLU A 267 18.78 -8.41 -22.84
N TYR A 268 18.37 -7.88 -24.01
CA TYR A 268 17.37 -6.84 -24.17
C TYR A 268 16.16 -7.28 -25.00
N SER A 269 15.84 -8.58 -25.03
CA SER A 269 14.60 -9.07 -25.67
C SER A 269 13.38 -8.33 -25.12
N LYS A 270 12.37 -8.09 -25.96
CA LYS A 270 11.16 -7.37 -25.55
C LYS A 270 10.37 -8.23 -24.59
N ALA A 271 10.00 -7.65 -23.44
CA ALA A 271 9.13 -8.33 -22.52
C ALA A 271 7.69 -8.40 -23.07
N VAL A 272 7.07 -9.57 -22.93
CA VAL A 272 5.64 -9.79 -23.08
C VAL A 272 5.06 -10.00 -21.70
N ILE A 273 4.31 -9.00 -21.23
CA ILE A 273 3.69 -8.97 -19.90
C ILE A 273 2.24 -9.42 -20.05
N TRP A 274 1.92 -10.57 -19.46
CA TRP A 274 0.59 -11.14 -19.44
C TRP A 274 -0.10 -10.75 -18.15
N ARG A 275 -1.33 -10.23 -18.27
CA ARG A 275 -2.13 -9.79 -17.13
C ARG A 275 -3.18 -10.85 -16.85
N ILE A 276 -3.18 -11.35 -15.62
CA ILE A 276 -4.19 -12.29 -15.14
C ILE A 276 -5.39 -11.43 -14.77
N ALA A 277 -6.43 -11.49 -15.59
CA ALA A 277 -7.68 -10.85 -15.25
C ALA A 277 -8.26 -11.58 -14.03
N PRO A 278 -8.62 -10.87 -12.94
CA PRO A 278 -9.35 -11.46 -11.83
C PRO A 278 -10.63 -12.08 -12.38
N VAL A 279 -10.83 -13.35 -12.07
CA VAL A 279 -12.07 -14.05 -12.44
C VAL A 279 -13.11 -13.63 -11.43
N VAL A 280 -13.79 -12.51 -11.69
CA VAL A 280 -14.96 -12.13 -10.89
C VAL A 280 -15.99 -13.22 -11.09
N SER A 281 -16.33 -13.93 -10.02
CA SER A 281 -17.38 -14.94 -10.08
C SER A 281 -18.70 -14.26 -10.50
N ASP A 282 -19.54 -14.93 -11.30
CA ASP A 282 -20.85 -14.40 -11.69
C ASP A 282 -21.71 -14.03 -10.46
N GLU A 283 -21.44 -14.64 -9.30
CA GLU A 283 -22.09 -14.34 -8.01
C GLU A 283 -21.61 -13.01 -7.40
N GLU A 284 -20.33 -12.64 -7.50
CA GLU A 284 -19.82 -11.33 -7.04
C GLU A 284 -20.35 -10.18 -7.90
N GLN A 285 -20.49 -10.36 -9.22
CA GLN A 285 -21.13 -9.35 -10.08
C GLN A 285 -22.59 -9.09 -9.72
N ALA A 286 -23.30 -10.09 -9.17
CA ALA A 286 -24.67 -9.94 -8.70
C ALA A 286 -24.77 -9.16 -7.37
N LEU A 287 -23.70 -9.16 -6.57
CA LEU A 287 -23.63 -8.47 -5.26
C LEU A 287 -22.94 -7.10 -5.32
N ALA A 288 -22.36 -6.73 -6.45
CA ALA A 288 -21.73 -5.42 -6.63
C ALA A 288 -22.74 -4.27 -6.37
N PRO A 289 -22.34 -3.20 -5.65
CA PRO A 289 -23.24 -2.16 -5.12
C PRO A 289 -23.98 -1.29 -6.15
N GLY A 290 -23.89 -1.60 -7.45
CA GLY A 290 -24.67 -0.99 -8.53
C GLY A 290 -25.88 -1.80 -9.01
N ASN A 291 -26.02 -3.07 -8.60
CA ASN A 291 -27.07 -3.98 -9.08
C ASN A 291 -28.19 -4.26 -8.07
N LEU A 292 -28.14 -3.67 -6.86
CA LEU A 292 -29.19 -3.82 -5.87
C LEU A 292 -30.36 -2.85 -6.15
N PRO A 293 -31.62 -3.33 -6.20
CA PRO A 293 -32.77 -2.46 -6.37
C PRO A 293 -32.89 -1.47 -5.20
N ALA A 294 -33.15 -0.20 -5.52
CA ALA A 294 -33.13 0.95 -4.59
C ALA A 294 -34.16 0.93 -3.44
N SER A 295 -34.83 -0.20 -3.16
CA SER A 295 -35.96 -0.29 -2.23
C SER A 295 -35.65 -0.92 -0.87
N HIS A 296 -34.39 -1.21 -0.53
CA HIS A 296 -34.06 -1.84 0.76
C HIS A 296 -33.03 -1.03 1.57
N SER A 297 -33.48 0.08 2.15
CA SER A 297 -32.82 0.71 3.29
C SER A 297 -33.36 0.09 4.59
N ASN A 298 -32.86 -1.07 4.98
CA ASN A 298 -32.84 -1.55 6.36
C ASN A 298 -31.78 -2.66 6.43
N ALA A 299 -30.94 -2.59 7.47
CA ALA A 299 -29.75 -3.40 7.69
C ALA A 299 -29.93 -4.88 7.30
N TRP A 300 -29.12 -5.33 6.34
CA TRP A 300 -28.94 -6.74 6.03
C TRP A 300 -27.71 -7.23 6.79
N ILE A 301 -27.89 -8.25 7.64
CA ILE A 301 -26.83 -8.97 8.33
C ILE A 301 -26.71 -10.31 7.60
N PRO A 302 -25.55 -10.69 7.03
CA PRO A 302 -25.41 -11.97 6.36
C PRO A 302 -25.45 -13.13 7.36
N ASP A 303 -25.96 -14.26 6.89
CA ASP A 303 -26.01 -15.54 7.60
C ASP A 303 -24.58 -16.13 7.73
N PRO A 304 -24.08 -16.45 8.94
CA PRO A 304 -22.70 -16.88 9.16
C PRO A 304 -22.37 -18.32 8.69
N ASP A 305 -23.31 -19.08 8.13
CA ASP A 305 -23.13 -20.52 7.83
C ASP A 305 -23.04 -20.89 6.32
N SER A 306 -22.72 -19.96 5.41
CA SER A 306 -22.59 -20.33 3.98
C SER A 306 -21.21 -20.91 3.62
N ASP A 307 -21.12 -22.25 3.59
CA ASP A 307 -20.00 -23.04 3.07
C ASP A 307 -19.89 -22.97 1.52
N ALA A 308 -19.54 -21.81 0.98
CA ALA A 308 -19.24 -21.65 -0.45
C ALA A 308 -17.72 -21.50 -0.67
N MET A 309 -16.99 -22.62 -0.66
CA MET A 309 -15.64 -22.68 -1.24
C MET A 309 -15.74 -23.17 -2.69
N ASN A 310 -15.55 -22.25 -3.65
CA ASN A 310 -15.42 -22.58 -5.06
C ASN A 310 -13.97 -22.58 -5.53
N THR A 311 -13.69 -23.50 -6.45
CA THR A 311 -12.41 -23.66 -7.17
C THR A 311 -12.32 -22.60 -8.27
N VAL A 312 -11.23 -21.83 -8.30
CA VAL A 312 -10.97 -20.79 -9.32
C VAL A 312 -10.32 -21.41 -10.56
N VAL A 313 -10.89 -21.17 -11.73
CA VAL A 313 -10.29 -21.49 -13.05
C VAL A 313 -9.87 -20.19 -13.71
N ALA A 314 -8.56 -19.94 -13.82
CA ALA A 314 -8.01 -18.71 -14.40
C ALA A 314 -8.14 -18.66 -15.93
N LYS A 315 -8.46 -17.47 -16.48
CA LYS A 315 -8.43 -17.16 -17.92
C LYS A 315 -7.28 -16.19 -18.21
N LEU A 316 -6.35 -16.57 -19.08
CA LEU A 316 -5.23 -15.71 -19.50
C LEU A 316 -5.68 -14.82 -20.68
N GLU A 317 -5.57 -13.50 -20.52
CA GLU A 317 -5.80 -12.56 -21.63
C GLU A 317 -4.47 -12.05 -22.18
N ARG A 318 -4.26 -12.25 -23.48
CA ARG A 318 -3.09 -11.74 -24.21
C ARG A 318 -3.33 -10.27 -24.54
N THR A 319 -2.64 -9.37 -23.85
CA THR A 319 -2.54 -7.98 -24.33
C THR A 319 -1.28 -7.89 -25.19
N THR A 320 -1.40 -7.99 -26.51
CA THR A 320 -0.33 -7.56 -27.41
C THR A 320 -0.29 -6.04 -27.37
N LEU A 321 0.82 -5.48 -26.89
CA LEU A 321 1.08 -4.04 -26.79
C LEU A 321 1.06 -3.38 -28.17
N GLU A 322 -0.13 -2.97 -28.62
CA GLU A 322 -0.34 -1.92 -29.61
C GLU A 322 -1.13 -0.81 -28.93
N GLY A 323 -0.39 0.11 -28.29
CA GLY A 323 -0.80 1.44 -27.85
C GLY A 323 -2.08 1.57 -27.01
N SER A 324 -1.96 1.79 -25.68
CA SER A 324 -2.82 2.73 -24.93
C SER A 324 -2.55 2.63 -23.42
N ALA A 325 -2.55 3.81 -22.78
CA ALA A 325 -2.56 4.06 -21.34
C ALA A 325 -3.56 3.16 -20.58
N THR A 326 -3.08 2.05 -20.03
CA THR A 326 -3.93 1.07 -19.33
C THR A 326 -3.21 0.46 -18.13
N ALA A 327 -2.46 1.25 -17.35
CA ALA A 327 -1.99 0.82 -16.02
C ALA A 327 -3.13 0.89 -14.97
N LEU A 328 -4.04 1.86 -15.11
CA LEU A 328 -5.15 2.09 -14.18
C LEU A 328 -6.19 0.93 -14.10
N ASN A 329 -6.35 0.13 -15.16
CA ASN A 329 -7.32 -0.99 -15.12
C ASN A 329 -6.79 -2.25 -14.39
N ILE A 330 -5.51 -2.31 -14.00
CA ILE A 330 -4.93 -3.49 -13.31
C ILE A 330 -5.47 -3.60 -11.89
N LEU A 331 -5.71 -2.45 -11.24
CA LEU A 331 -6.06 -2.39 -9.84
C LEU A 331 -7.59 -2.20 -9.67
N GLY A 332 -8.22 -1.37 -10.50
CA GLY A 332 -9.63 -0.97 -10.33
C GLY A 332 -10.73 -1.84 -10.93
N ARG A 333 -10.45 -3.01 -11.52
CA ARG A 333 -11.50 -3.86 -12.14
C ARG A 333 -11.55 -5.31 -11.65
N GLY A 334 -10.97 -5.55 -10.46
CA GLY A 334 -10.83 -6.89 -9.91
C GLY A 334 -11.53 -7.21 -8.61
N LEU A 335 -12.30 -6.28 -8.04
CA LEU A 335 -13.00 -6.43 -6.77
C LEU A 335 -14.45 -5.97 -6.91
#